data_AF-A0A957X2L2-F1
#
_entry.id   AF-A0A957X2L2-F1
#
_cell.length_a   1.000
_cell.length_b   1.000
_cell.length_c   1.000
_cell.angle_alpha   90.00
_cell.angle_beta   90.00
_cell.angle_gamma   90.00
#
_symmetry.space_group_name_H-M   'P 1'
#
loop_
_entity.id
_entity.type
_entity.pdbx_description
1 polymer ?
#
loop_
_entity_poly.entity_id
_entity_poly.type
_entity_poly.pdbx_seq_one_letter_code
_entity_poly.pdbx_strand_id
1 'polypeptide(L)'
;TLYWHALHPIGGQYTVFTQLINRADARKAGQRDGEPVCGKLPTTDWRAGDLIADPYYIPIDPTAPFDTYSLLIGMYPTDPNGQGGNLTFYNSEGQPLGEALSIDEVYVEPTTDEQTAQQTE
;
A
#
# COMPACT_ATOMS: atom_id res chain seq x y z
N THR A 1 0.04 0.61 -9.02
CA THR A 1 -1.13 1.49 -8.82
C THR A 1 -2.27 0.68 -8.27
N LEU A 2 -2.90 1.14 -7.20
CA LEU A 2 -4.15 0.57 -6.68
C LEU A 2 -5.34 1.26 -7.36
N TYR A 3 -6.41 0.50 -7.60
CA TYR A 3 -7.66 1.06 -8.12
C TYR A 3 -8.75 0.86 -7.08
N TRP A 4 -9.31 1.98 -6.62
CA TRP A 4 -10.37 1.97 -5.63
C TRP A 4 -11.69 2.31 -6.31
N HIS A 5 -12.71 1.49 -6.08
CA HIS A 5 -14.08 1.78 -6.50
C HIS A 5 -14.93 2.11 -5.28
N ALA A 6 -15.34 3.36 -5.16
CA ALA A 6 -16.15 3.83 -4.04
C ALA A 6 -17.61 3.39 -4.24
N LEU A 7 -18.08 2.41 -3.47
CA LEU A 7 -19.47 1.93 -3.57
C LEU A 7 -20.48 2.91 -2.94
N HIS A 8 -20.04 3.69 -1.97
CA HIS A 8 -20.82 4.70 -1.25
C HIS A 8 -19.91 5.89 -0.92
N PRO A 9 -20.46 7.08 -0.58
CA PRO A 9 -19.65 8.17 -0.02
C PRO A 9 -18.93 7.70 1.24
N ILE A 10 -17.67 8.09 1.40
CA ILE A 10 -16.86 7.70 2.55
C ILE A 10 -16.86 8.83 3.59
N GLY A 11 -17.39 8.56 4.78
CA GLY A 11 -17.52 9.57 5.84
C GLY A 11 -16.25 9.80 6.68
N GLY A 12 -15.20 9.01 6.48
CA GLY A 12 -13.95 9.07 7.23
C GLY A 12 -12.75 9.40 6.35
N GLN A 13 -11.74 10.02 6.94
CA GLN A 13 -10.42 10.18 6.32
C GLN A 13 -9.59 8.94 6.64
N TYR A 14 -9.02 8.32 5.60
CA TYR A 14 -8.21 7.11 5.74
C TYR A 14 -6.84 7.27 5.10
N THR A 15 -5.86 6.68 5.77
CA THR A 15 -4.50 6.52 5.27
C THR A 15 -4.37 5.11 4.69
N VAL A 16 -3.84 5.01 3.49
CA VAL A 16 -3.47 3.72 2.89
C VAL A 16 -2.02 3.43 3.28
N PHE A 17 -1.77 2.19 3.72
CA PHE A 17 -0.41 1.68 3.80
C PHE A 17 -0.17 0.65 2.70
N THR A 18 1.07 0.64 2.22
CA THR A 18 1.62 -0.39 1.33
C THR A 18 2.95 -0.85 1.92
N GLN A 19 3.16 -2.15 2.04
CA GLN A 19 4.33 -2.73 2.70
C GLN A 19 4.91 -3.89 1.89
N LEU A 20 6.23 -3.98 1.83
CA LEU A 20 6.95 -5.14 1.32
C LEU A 20 7.49 -5.93 2.50
N ILE A 21 6.94 -7.12 2.74
CA ILE A 21 7.29 -7.99 3.87
C ILE A 21 7.99 -9.24 3.36
N ASN A 22 9.22 -9.48 3.81
CA ASN A 22 10.02 -10.64 3.42
C ASN A 22 9.30 -11.93 3.83
N ARG A 23 9.25 -12.92 2.93
CA ARG A 23 8.53 -14.17 3.19
C ARG A 23 9.27 -15.15 4.09
N ALA A 24 10.60 -15.06 4.16
CA ALA A 24 11.44 -15.93 4.96
C ALA A 24 11.52 -15.48 6.43
N ASP A 25 11.64 -14.18 6.69
CA ASP A 25 11.92 -13.64 8.04
C ASP A 25 10.93 -12.57 8.54
N ALA A 26 9.90 -12.26 7.75
CA ALA A 26 8.87 -11.25 8.05
C ALA A 26 9.42 -9.81 8.24
N ARG A 27 10.67 -9.53 7.84
CA ARG A 27 11.22 -8.17 7.89
C ARG A 27 10.62 -7.31 6.79
N LYS A 28 10.34 -6.06 7.13
CA LYS A 28 9.84 -5.06 6.20
C LYS A 28 11.00 -4.45 5.41
N ALA A 29 10.99 -4.62 4.09
CA ALA A 29 11.96 -4.00 3.18
C ALA A 29 11.54 -2.61 2.72
N GLY A 30 10.25 -2.29 2.74
CA GLY A 30 9.78 -0.99 2.28
C GLY A 30 8.37 -0.73 2.75
N GLN A 31 8.03 0.55 2.90
CA GLN A 31 6.65 0.95 3.11
C GLN A 31 6.35 2.33 2.52
N ARG A 32 5.09 2.55 2.22
CA ARG A 32 4.54 3.87 1.99
C ARG A 32 3.17 3.97 2.65
N ASP A 33 3.04 4.98 3.51
CA ASP A 33 1.80 5.39 4.14
C ASP A 33 1.42 6.77 3.60
N GLY A 34 0.14 6.98 3.33
CA GLY A 34 -0.35 8.30 2.95
C GLY A 34 -1.83 8.31 2.60
N GLU A 35 -2.38 9.52 2.55
CA GLU A 35 -3.69 9.73 1.96
C GLU A 35 -3.66 9.37 0.47
N PRO A 36 -4.80 8.86 -0.08
CA PRO A 36 -4.86 8.47 -1.48
C PRO A 36 -4.45 9.56 -2.45
N VAL A 37 -3.96 9.13 -3.61
CA VAL A 37 -3.53 9.98 -4.72
C VAL A 37 -2.43 10.96 -4.26
N CYS A 38 -1.51 10.46 -3.42
CA CYS A 38 -0.45 11.26 -2.82
C CYS A 38 -0.97 12.51 -2.08
N GLY A 39 -2.07 12.37 -1.34
CA GLY A 39 -2.72 13.45 -0.59
C GLY A 39 -3.50 14.46 -1.43
N LYS A 40 -3.76 14.16 -2.71
CA LYS A 40 -4.53 15.07 -3.60
C LYS A 40 -6.02 14.79 -3.61
N LEU A 41 -6.45 13.62 -3.13
CA LEU A 41 -7.84 13.22 -3.11
C LEU A 41 -8.16 12.43 -1.83
N PRO A 42 -8.42 13.12 -0.70
CA PRO A 42 -8.76 12.47 0.56
C PRO A 42 -10.02 11.61 0.38
N THR A 43 -10.14 10.53 1.16
CA THR A 43 -11.28 9.60 1.05
C THR A 43 -12.63 10.29 1.29
N THR A 44 -12.67 11.37 2.07
CA THR A 44 -13.90 12.15 2.31
C THR A 44 -14.46 12.81 1.06
N ASP A 45 -13.63 13.00 0.02
CA ASP A 45 -14.06 13.61 -1.24
C ASP A 45 -14.58 12.56 -2.25
N TRP A 46 -14.45 11.27 -1.94
CA TRP A 46 -14.88 10.19 -2.82
C TRP A 46 -16.41 10.09 -2.86
N ARG A 47 -16.94 10.00 -4.07
CA ARG A 47 -18.38 9.85 -4.34
C ARG A 47 -18.70 8.41 -4.72
N ALA A 48 -19.95 8.01 -4.52
CA ALA A 48 -20.42 6.71 -4.99
C ALA A 48 -20.24 6.59 -6.51
N GLY A 49 -19.62 5.51 -6.95
CA GLY A 49 -19.29 5.22 -8.35
C GLY A 49 -17.91 5.73 -8.80
N ASP A 50 -17.18 6.48 -7.97
CA ASP A 50 -15.84 6.94 -8.36
C ASP A 50 -14.88 5.75 -8.51
N LEU A 51 -14.12 5.74 -9.61
CA LEU A 51 -13.00 4.84 -9.83
C LEU A 51 -11.69 5.64 -9.73
N ILE A 52 -10.98 5.49 -8.62
CA ILE A 52 -9.79 6.26 -8.29
C ILE A 52 -8.55 5.44 -8.62
N ALA A 53 -7.66 5.99 -9.44
CA ALA A 53 -6.33 5.45 -9.67
C ALA A 53 -5.34 6.05 -8.67
N ASP A 54 -4.72 5.20 -7.85
CA ASP A 54 -3.93 5.59 -6.69
C ASP A 54 -2.50 5.06 -6.79
N PRO A 55 -1.52 5.88 -7.25
CA PRO A 55 -0.15 5.45 -7.45
C PRO A 55 0.67 5.47 -6.15
N TYR A 56 1.48 4.41 -5.95
CA TYR A 56 2.40 4.29 -4.82
C TYR A 56 3.82 4.03 -5.31
N TYR A 57 4.75 4.82 -4.79
CA TYR A 57 6.19 4.56 -4.88
C TYR A 57 6.66 4.06 -3.52
N ILE A 58 7.12 2.82 -3.46
CA ILE A 58 7.57 2.18 -2.23
C ILE A 58 9.10 2.19 -2.25
N PRO A 59 9.77 3.03 -1.43
CA PRO A 59 11.21 2.96 -1.32
C PRO A 59 11.62 1.64 -0.67
N ILE A 60 12.57 0.95 -1.29
CA ILE A 60 13.15 -0.29 -0.79
C ILE A 60 14.40 0.06 0.03
N ASP A 61 14.52 -0.54 1.20
CA ASP A 61 15.70 -0.47 2.04
C ASP A 61 16.91 -1.02 1.25
N PRO A 62 17.99 -0.25 1.06
CA PRO A 62 19.16 -0.68 0.30
C PRO A 62 19.88 -1.88 0.93
N THR A 63 19.56 -2.23 2.17
CA THR A 63 20.09 -3.40 2.89
C THR A 63 19.11 -4.58 2.92
N ALA A 64 17.94 -4.45 2.29
CA ALA A 64 16.99 -5.54 2.17
C ALA A 64 17.64 -6.72 1.40
N PRO A 65 17.51 -7.96 1.92
CA PRO A 65 17.94 -9.14 1.18
C PRO A 65 17.34 -9.23 -0.23
N PHE A 66 18.11 -9.78 -1.16
CA PHE A 66 17.60 -10.13 -2.49
C PHE A 66 16.74 -11.39 -2.40
N ASP A 67 15.44 -11.20 -2.24
CA ASP A 67 14.49 -12.26 -1.91
C ASP A 67 13.07 -11.87 -2.35
N THR A 68 12.11 -12.76 -2.12
CA THR A 68 10.69 -12.55 -2.39
C THR A 68 9.99 -11.91 -1.19
N TYR A 69 9.24 -10.85 -1.48
CA TYR A 69 8.46 -10.06 -0.53
C TYR A 69 6.98 -10.11 -0.90
N SER A 70 6.12 -10.29 0.09
CA SER A 70 4.68 -10.05 -0.09
C SER A 70 4.42 -8.55 -0.12
N LEU A 71 3.70 -8.09 -1.15
CA LEU A 71 3.13 -6.76 -1.19
C LEU A 71 1.80 -6.76 -0.42
N LEU A 72 1.83 -6.20 0.79
CA LEU A 72 0.66 -6.02 1.63
C LEU A 72 0.09 -4.61 1.47
N ILE A 73 -1.23 -4.52 1.46
CA ILE A 73 -1.96 -3.24 1.45
C ILE A 73 -3.04 -3.22 2.52
N GLY A 74 -3.34 -2.02 3.02
CA GLY A 74 -4.45 -1.82 3.94
C GLY A 74 -4.78 -0.35 4.15
N MET A 75 -5.82 -0.09 4.95
CA MET A 75 -6.24 1.25 5.32
C MET A 75 -6.41 1.35 6.83
N TYR A 76 -6.14 2.51 7.40
CA TYR A 76 -6.50 2.85 8.78
C TYR A 76 -7.05 4.27 8.85
N PRO A 77 -7.92 4.58 9.84
CA PRO A 77 -8.42 5.94 10.03
C PRO A 77 -7.26 6.92 10.23
N THR A 78 -7.29 8.04 9.49
CA THR A 78 -6.40 9.18 9.72
C THR A 78 -6.89 9.92 10.96
N ASP A 79 -6.71 9.34 12.15
CA ASP A 79 -7.00 9.99 13.42
C ASP A 79 -5.72 10.64 13.97
N PRO A 80 -5.67 11.97 14.15
CA PRO A 80 -4.53 12.63 14.81
C PRO A 80 -4.31 12.17 16.26
N ASN A 81 -5.30 11.51 16.89
CA ASN A 81 -5.19 10.93 18.23
C ASN A 81 -4.81 9.43 18.22
N GLY A 82 -4.64 8.82 17.05
CA GLY A 82 -4.08 7.48 16.87
C GLY A 82 -4.92 6.32 17.43
N GLN A 83 -6.24 6.48 17.64
CA GLN A 83 -7.05 5.43 18.27
C GLN A 83 -7.67 4.42 17.30
N GLY A 84 -7.30 4.43 16.03
CA GLY A 84 -7.80 3.50 15.01
C GLY A 84 -6.84 2.35 14.72
N GLY A 85 -7.33 1.11 14.73
CA GLY A 85 -6.65 -0.03 14.11
C GLY A 85 -6.85 -0.07 12.59
N ASN A 86 -6.19 -1.02 11.94
CA ASN A 86 -6.38 -1.27 10.51
C ASN A 86 -7.83 -1.71 10.22
N LEU A 87 -8.34 -1.34 9.05
CA LEU A 87 -9.66 -1.78 8.58
C LEU A 87 -9.61 -3.23 8.10
N THR A 88 -10.66 -3.98 8.41
CA THR A 88 -10.85 -5.35 7.92
C THR A 88 -11.32 -5.35 6.47
N PHE A 89 -10.65 -6.11 5.62
CA PHE A 89 -11.10 -6.43 4.27
C PHE A 89 -12.18 -7.51 4.31
N TYR A 90 -13.14 -7.43 3.40
CA TYR A 90 -14.18 -8.44 3.21
C TYR A 90 -14.25 -8.87 1.75
N ASN A 91 -14.54 -10.16 1.51
CA ASN A 91 -14.86 -10.63 0.17
C ASN A 91 -16.34 -10.31 -0.19
N SER A 92 -16.77 -10.67 -1.39
CA SER A 92 -18.14 -10.43 -1.88
C SER A 92 -19.22 -11.19 -1.09
N GLU A 93 -18.84 -12.21 -0.32
CA GLU A 93 -19.75 -12.96 0.56
C GLU A 93 -19.84 -12.36 1.97
N GLY A 94 -19.11 -11.27 2.23
CA GLY A 94 -19.05 -10.63 3.54
C GLY A 94 -18.16 -11.35 4.54
N GLN A 95 -17.31 -12.28 4.10
CA GLN A 95 -16.35 -12.95 4.97
C GLN A 95 -15.10 -12.08 5.16
N PRO A 96 -14.58 -11.95 6.40
CA PRO A 96 -13.39 -11.16 6.66
C PRO A 96 -12.14 -11.85 6.07
N LEU A 97 -11.29 -11.06 5.42
CA LEU A 97 -10.00 -11.49 4.84
C LEU A 97 -8.79 -11.06 5.69
N GLY A 98 -9.02 -10.26 6.74
CA GLY A 98 -7.99 -9.74 7.62
C GLY A 98 -7.83 -8.22 7.51
N GLU A 99 -6.88 -7.67 8.26
CA GLU A 99 -6.61 -6.22 8.37
C GLU A 99 -5.56 -5.71 7.36
N ALA A 100 -4.95 -6.62 6.63
CA ALA A 100 -4.05 -6.35 5.51
C ALA A 100 -4.26 -7.44 4.45
N LEU A 101 -4.18 -7.06 3.19
CA LEU A 101 -4.32 -7.99 2.06
C LEU A 101 -3.00 -8.11 1.33
N SER A 102 -2.50 -9.35 1.15
CA SER A 102 -1.40 -9.63 0.23
C SER A 102 -1.94 -9.65 -1.20
N ILE A 103 -1.52 -8.71 -2.02
CA ILE A 103 -2.04 -8.55 -3.39
C ILE A 103 -1.05 -9.00 -4.47
N ASP A 104 0.23 -9.14 -4.13
CA ASP A 104 1.26 -9.58 -5.06
C ASP A 104 2.50 -10.12 -4.33
N GLU A 105 3.41 -10.74 -5.08
CA GLU A 105 4.77 -11.09 -4.66
C GLU A 105 5.79 -10.33 -5.52
N VAL A 106 6.74 -9.67 -4.86
CA VAL A 106 7.78 -8.86 -5.51
C VAL A 106 9.13 -9.46 -5.17
N TYR A 107 9.93 -9.77 -6.20
CA TYR A 107 11.33 -10.16 -6.01
C TYR A 107 12.21 -8.91 -6.02
N VAL A 108 13.03 -8.73 -4.98
CA VAL A 108 14.05 -7.67 -4.95
C VAL A 108 15.31 -8.24 -5.60
N GLU A 109 15.63 -7.73 -6.78
CA GLU A 109 16.80 -8.16 -7.53
C GLU A 109 18.10 -7.52 -7.00
N PRO A 110 19.24 -8.20 -7.16
CA PRO A 110 20.54 -7.58 -6.96
C PRO A 110 20.70 -6.37 -7.87
N THR A 111 21.15 -5.24 -7.31
CA THR A 111 21.61 -4.14 -8.14
C THR A 111 22.85 -4.59 -8.90
N THR A 112 22.69 -4.90 -10.18
CA THR A 112 23.83 -5.12 -11.07
C THR A 112 24.37 -3.74 -11.46
N ASP A 113 25.69 -3.54 -11.38
CA ASP A 113 26.36 -2.25 -11.65
C ASP A 113 26.00 -1.61 -13.02
N GLU A 114 25.36 -2.35 -13.93
CA GLU A 114 24.85 -1.83 -15.20
C GLU A 114 23.72 -0.79 -15.08
N GLN A 115 22.99 -0.71 -13.96
CA GLN A 115 21.94 0.30 -13.78
C GLN A 115 22.44 1.65 -13.21
N THR A 116 23.64 1.70 -12.63
CA THR A 116 24.25 2.97 -12.15
C THR A 116 24.74 3.84 -13.31
N ALA A 117 25.00 3.25 -14.48
CA ALA A 117 25.51 3.97 -15.65
C ALA A 117 24.46 4.80 -16.42
N GLN A 118 23.15 4.66 -16.12
CA GLN A 118 22.08 5.38 -16.83
C GLN A 118 21.43 6.52 -16.03
N GLN A 119 21.92 6.84 -14.82
CA GLN A 119 21.44 8.00 -14.04
C GLN A 119 22.42 9.17 -13.98
N THR A 120 23.47 9.15 -14.81
CA THR A 120 24.40 10.27 -14.95
C THR A 120 24.56 10.69 -16.42
N GLU A 121 23.46 11.04 -17.11
CA GLU A 121 23.50 11.86 -18.34
C GLU A 121 22.29 12.81 -18.40
#